data_AF-A0A353BEQ3-F1
#
_entry.id   AF-A0A353BEQ3-F1
#
_cell.length_a   1.000
_cell.length_b   1.000
_cell.length_c   1.000
_cell.angle_alpha   90.00
_cell.angle_beta   90.00
_cell.angle_gamma   90.00
#
_symmetry.space_group_name_H-M   'P 1'
#
loop_
_entity.id
_entity.type
_entity.pdbx_description
1 polymer ?
#
loop_
_entity_poly.entity_id
_entity_poly.type
_entity_poly.pdbx_seq_one_letter_code
_entity_poly.pdbx_strand_id
1 'polypeptide(L)'
;MPARLPKQTLSCSSCATTPNLRILLFAFFVLACLPTLLASETQQSASQDVAATRATVRFNQDVRPILADRCFHCHGPDEAGRRADLRLDKPNDSDAVGWDSVVSDNWDESELWLRIVSDNPDEQMPPPESHKERLTPAERQVVAEWLQAGAPFEQFWSFAPVQAYSPPSLNSPELSRWANSPIDRFVASQFAESGISPTEQASRRTIVRRLSLDLTGIPPTMQEIDAFVGDQSPTAYRDLVDRLLSSKRYGEHMAKYWLDLVRFADTNGIHHDHFRELTPYRDWVIRSFNDNLPFDEFAVAQIAGDLLPEPTQDQLIGSGFNRLHLVIDRGTALPEESHTRNVVDRVTAVGTAFMGLTVGCAVCHDHKYDPISQRDFYQLYAFFNNIDAAPETPGRGIHEPALRLPTSEQTAAIKEFDSKLAQLRSLIKAEKARLAAEQSDNQVVVTAGEKGETEDKENPESAANVKSEVLKEYEAKLKSLTAQKRNVEKGVLTTLIMKERP
;
A
#
# COMPACT_ATOMS: atom_id res chain seq x y z
N MET A 1 -1.55 17.48 -41.33
CA MET A 1 -1.70 18.94 -41.47
C MET A 1 -1.94 19.52 -40.08
N PRO A 2 -0.98 20.25 -39.50
CA PRO A 2 -1.03 20.63 -38.09
C PRO A 2 -1.44 22.10 -37.92
N ALA A 3 -2.35 22.36 -36.99
CA ALA A 3 -2.66 23.72 -36.54
C ALA A 3 -1.78 24.07 -35.34
N ARG A 4 -0.82 24.97 -35.59
CA ARG A 4 -0.01 25.67 -34.59
C ARG A 4 -0.86 26.72 -33.88
N LEU A 5 -0.73 26.83 -32.56
CA LEU A 5 -0.95 28.08 -31.83
C LEU A 5 0.21 28.32 -30.84
N PRO A 6 0.53 29.59 -30.52
CA PRO A 6 1.91 30.01 -30.26
C PRO A 6 2.28 30.10 -28.78
N LYS A 7 3.58 29.92 -28.54
CA LYS A 7 4.31 30.30 -27.33
C LYS A 7 4.24 31.82 -27.12
N GLN A 8 3.94 32.26 -25.91
CA GLN A 8 4.32 33.60 -25.45
C GLN A 8 5.36 33.48 -24.34
N THR A 9 6.51 34.05 -24.66
CA THR A 9 7.65 34.35 -23.79
C THR A 9 7.44 35.73 -23.18
N LEU A 10 7.64 35.87 -21.87
CA LEU A 10 8.03 37.14 -21.26
C LEU A 10 9.17 36.86 -20.27
N SER A 11 10.29 37.54 -20.52
CA SER A 11 11.49 37.57 -19.69
C SER A 11 11.78 39.01 -19.26
N CYS A 12 12.53 39.15 -18.17
CA CYS A 12 13.32 40.32 -17.73
C CYS A 12 12.51 41.51 -17.13
N SER A 13 12.90 42.17 -16.04
CA SER A 13 14.21 42.31 -15.38
C SER A 13 14.09 42.69 -13.90
N SER A 14 15.10 42.23 -13.15
CA SER A 14 15.68 42.73 -11.89
C SER A 14 15.58 44.23 -11.59
N CYS A 15 15.48 44.59 -10.31
CA CYS A 15 16.42 45.53 -9.69
C CYS A 15 16.40 45.42 -8.15
N ALA A 16 17.58 45.22 -7.59
CA ALA A 16 17.88 45.15 -6.16
C ALA A 16 18.12 46.54 -5.57
N THR A 17 17.95 46.73 -4.25
CA THR A 17 19.00 47.19 -3.30
C THR A 17 18.46 47.38 -1.87
N THR A 18 19.22 46.84 -0.91
CA THR A 18 19.20 47.10 0.54
C THR A 18 20.42 48.01 0.90
N PRO A 19 20.87 48.16 2.17
CA PRO A 19 20.36 49.00 3.25
C PRO A 19 21.47 49.91 3.86
N ASN A 20 21.19 50.57 5.01
CA ASN A 20 22.08 50.94 6.14
C ASN A 20 22.06 52.42 6.58
N LEU A 21 22.09 52.63 7.92
CA LEU A 21 23.01 53.46 8.75
C LEU A 21 22.24 54.05 9.96
N ARG A 22 22.21 53.45 11.16
CA ARG A 22 23.17 53.50 12.29
C ARG A 22 23.68 54.91 12.72
N ILE A 23 23.34 55.27 13.98
CA ILE A 23 24.27 55.56 15.11
C ILE A 23 24.49 57.05 15.59
N LEU A 24 24.46 57.22 16.93
CA LEU A 24 25.12 58.22 17.85
C LEU A 24 24.45 59.63 17.99
N LEU A 25 24.35 60.32 19.16
CA LEU A 25 25.15 60.36 20.40
C LEU A 25 24.57 61.30 21.52
N PHE A 26 25.02 61.05 22.77
CA PHE A 26 25.33 62.00 23.89
C PHE A 26 24.16 62.70 24.64
N ALA A 27 24.16 62.97 25.96
CA ALA A 27 25.19 62.99 27.03
C ALA A 27 24.56 63.20 28.45
N PHE A 28 25.21 62.61 29.48
CA PHE A 28 25.59 63.13 30.82
C PHE A 28 24.60 63.67 31.90
N PHE A 29 24.61 63.06 33.11
CA PHE A 29 25.09 63.56 34.45
C PHE A 29 24.55 62.63 35.59
N VAL A 30 25.35 61.85 36.34
CA VAL A 30 26.03 62.15 37.66
C VAL A 30 25.07 62.71 38.74
N LEU A 31 25.01 62.34 40.02
CA LEU A 31 25.46 61.26 40.92
C LEU A 31 24.89 61.65 42.33
N ALA A 32 24.50 60.66 43.13
CA ALA A 32 24.44 60.63 44.62
C ALA A 32 23.51 61.57 45.43
N CYS A 33 22.55 60.97 46.18
CA CYS A 33 22.33 61.18 47.62
C CYS A 33 21.28 60.21 48.21
N LEU A 34 21.67 59.44 49.23
CA LEU A 34 20.83 58.72 50.23
C LEU A 34 20.98 59.49 51.57
N PRO A 35 20.13 59.36 52.64
CA PRO A 35 19.21 58.26 52.95
C PRO A 35 17.87 58.62 53.68
N THR A 36 17.11 57.56 54.04
CA THR A 36 16.14 57.41 55.15
C THR A 36 14.78 58.13 55.14
N LEU A 37 13.70 57.35 54.95
CA LEU A 37 12.51 57.38 55.82
C LEU A 37 11.67 56.10 55.66
N LEU A 38 11.27 55.57 56.82
CA LEU A 38 10.47 54.36 57.02
C LEU A 38 9.03 54.54 56.51
N ALA A 39 8.52 53.53 55.80
CA ALA A 39 7.11 53.13 55.90
C ALA A 39 6.96 51.66 55.44
N SER A 40 6.26 50.92 56.27
CA SER A 40 5.93 49.51 56.15
C SER A 40 4.87 49.30 55.07
N GLU A 41 5.15 48.48 54.07
CA GLU A 41 4.12 47.78 53.29
C GLU A 41 4.54 46.33 53.11
N THR A 42 3.90 45.49 53.90
CA THR A 42 3.79 44.05 53.72
C THR A 42 3.13 43.76 52.39
N GLN A 43 3.90 43.25 51.42
CA GLN A 43 3.33 42.62 50.24
C GLN A 43 4.05 41.30 49.95
N GLN A 44 3.53 40.28 50.62
CA GLN A 44 3.28 38.93 50.13
C GLN A 44 3.74 38.66 48.68
N SER A 45 5.04 38.39 48.52
CA SER A 45 5.58 37.70 47.34
C SER A 45 5.44 36.20 47.55
N ALA A 46 4.19 35.73 47.55
CA ALA A 46 3.87 34.32 47.39
C ALA A 46 3.49 34.09 45.92
N SER A 47 4.11 33.07 45.33
CA SER A 47 3.68 32.37 44.10
C SER A 47 3.49 33.22 42.84
N GLN A 48 4.57 33.47 42.10
CA GLN A 48 4.52 33.76 40.67
C GLN A 48 5.42 32.83 39.84
N ASP A 49 5.67 31.60 40.31
CA ASP A 49 6.52 30.63 39.60
C ASP A 49 5.83 29.30 39.26
N VAL A 50 4.49 29.27 39.20
CA VAL A 50 3.74 28.13 38.65
C VAL A 50 2.63 28.64 37.73
N ALA A 51 3.02 29.40 36.70
CA ALA A 51 2.23 29.56 35.50
C ALA A 51 3.04 29.02 34.31
N ALA A 52 3.49 27.76 34.46
CA ALA A 52 3.74 26.94 33.29
C ALA A 52 2.40 26.85 32.55
N THR A 53 2.39 27.34 31.31
CA THR A 53 1.32 27.29 30.33
C THR A 53 0.46 26.03 30.52
N ARG A 54 -0.72 26.17 31.14
CA ARG A 54 -1.62 25.04 31.33
C ARG A 54 -2.09 24.64 29.94
N ALA A 55 -1.54 23.55 29.41
CA ALA A 55 -1.94 23.00 28.13
C ALA A 55 -3.46 22.87 28.15
N THR A 56 -4.14 23.47 27.19
CA THR A 56 -5.58 23.30 26.98
C THR A 56 -5.85 21.80 26.89
N VAL A 57 -6.77 21.29 27.70
CA VAL A 57 -7.20 19.89 27.66
C VAL A 57 -7.58 19.53 26.23
N ARG A 58 -6.95 18.49 25.67
CA ARG A 58 -7.17 18.02 24.31
C ARG A 58 -8.02 16.78 24.28
N PHE A 59 -9.03 16.77 23.43
CA PHE A 59 -9.99 15.67 23.39
C PHE A 59 -9.32 14.33 23.09
N ASN A 60 -8.49 14.25 22.04
CA ASN A 60 -7.88 12.97 21.66
C ASN A 60 -6.83 12.45 22.65
N GLN A 61 -6.14 13.35 23.36
CA GLN A 61 -5.02 12.98 24.23
C GLN A 61 -5.47 12.74 25.68
N ASP A 62 -6.35 13.60 26.18
CA ASP A 62 -6.68 13.64 27.61
C ASP A 62 -8.07 13.06 27.89
N VAL A 63 -9.06 13.34 27.05
CA VAL A 63 -10.48 13.00 27.32
C VAL A 63 -10.88 11.64 26.74
N ARG A 64 -10.58 11.42 25.46
CA ARG A 64 -10.98 10.22 24.71
C ARG A 64 -10.47 8.92 25.37
N PRO A 65 -9.24 8.82 25.90
CA PRO A 65 -8.81 7.61 26.60
C PRO A 65 -9.68 7.28 27.82
N ILE A 66 -10.10 8.31 28.57
CA ILE A 66 -10.98 8.15 29.73
C ILE A 66 -12.36 7.62 29.28
N LEU A 67 -12.97 8.27 28.29
CA LEU A 67 -14.29 7.86 27.77
C LEU A 67 -14.24 6.48 27.10
N ALA A 68 -13.14 6.15 26.41
CA ALA A 68 -12.96 4.86 25.78
C ALA A 68 -12.89 3.72 26.80
N ASP A 69 -12.21 3.92 27.92
CA ASP A 69 -12.06 2.88 28.95
C ASP A 69 -13.29 2.77 29.86
N ARG A 70 -13.99 3.88 30.11
CA ARG A 70 -15.09 3.95 31.09
C ARG A 70 -16.49 3.94 30.47
N CYS A 71 -16.66 4.42 29.24
CA CYS A 71 -17.99 4.76 28.71
C CYS A 71 -18.32 4.06 27.38
N PHE A 72 -17.39 3.93 26.43
CA PHE A 72 -17.67 3.47 25.06
C PHE A 72 -18.16 2.01 24.97
N HIS A 73 -18.00 1.21 26.02
CA HIS A 73 -18.57 -0.13 26.05
C HIS A 73 -20.10 -0.12 25.97
N CYS A 74 -20.75 0.81 26.69
CA CYS A 74 -22.21 0.94 26.72
C CYS A 74 -22.73 2.11 25.88
N HIS A 75 -21.91 3.14 25.65
CA HIS A 75 -22.28 4.38 24.94
C HIS A 75 -21.34 4.66 23.77
N GLY A 76 -21.02 3.62 23.01
CA GLY A 76 -20.09 3.72 21.90
C GLY A 76 -20.60 2.99 20.65
N PRO A 77 -19.70 2.52 19.79
CA PRO A 77 -20.04 2.10 18.44
C PRO A 77 -20.85 0.80 18.36
N ASP A 78 -20.78 -0.08 19.37
CA ASP A 78 -21.49 -1.37 19.38
C ASP A 78 -23.00 -1.18 19.57
N GLU A 79 -23.76 -1.28 18.48
CA GLU A 79 -25.22 -1.06 18.46
C GLU A 79 -25.98 -2.06 19.34
N ALA A 80 -25.58 -3.35 19.34
CA ALA A 80 -26.29 -4.39 20.06
C ALA A 80 -26.20 -4.24 21.59
N GLY A 81 -25.11 -3.64 22.08
CA GLY A 81 -24.88 -3.34 23.49
C GLY A 81 -25.20 -1.90 23.90
N ARG A 82 -25.61 -1.04 22.96
CA ARG A 82 -25.71 0.40 23.19
C ARG A 82 -26.89 0.75 24.10
N ARG A 83 -26.61 1.50 25.16
CA ARG A 83 -27.63 2.04 26.08
C ARG A 83 -28.03 3.45 25.67
N ALA A 84 -29.33 3.73 25.79
CA ALA A 84 -29.95 5.03 25.46
C ALA A 84 -29.69 5.51 24.02
N ASP A 85 -29.24 4.61 23.13
CA ASP A 85 -28.77 4.92 21.79
C ASP A 85 -27.76 6.09 21.74
N LEU A 86 -26.97 6.26 22.82
CA LEU A 86 -26.03 7.37 22.98
C LEU A 86 -24.63 7.00 22.45
N ARG A 87 -24.03 7.89 21.68
CA ARG A 87 -22.68 7.80 21.09
C ARG A 87 -21.75 8.83 21.71
N LEU A 88 -21.03 8.45 22.76
CA LEU A 88 -20.00 9.30 23.35
C LEU A 88 -18.72 9.41 22.51
N ASP A 89 -18.56 8.53 21.52
CA ASP A 89 -17.45 8.53 20.58
C ASP A 89 -17.63 9.49 19.39
N LYS A 90 -18.84 10.04 19.20
CA LYS A 90 -19.17 10.97 18.12
C LYS A 90 -19.95 12.19 18.65
N PRO A 91 -19.59 13.42 18.23
CA PRO A 91 -20.29 14.63 18.67
C PRO A 91 -21.74 14.63 18.21
N ASN A 92 -21.97 14.26 16.96
CA ASN A 92 -23.29 14.12 16.35
C ASN A 92 -23.29 12.81 15.55
N ASP A 93 -24.42 12.11 15.52
CA ASP A 93 -24.64 10.90 14.72
C ASP A 93 -26.03 11.00 14.07
N SER A 94 -26.15 10.60 12.81
CA SER A 94 -27.44 10.67 12.09
C SER A 94 -28.40 9.56 12.53
N ASP A 95 -27.86 8.44 13.00
CA ASP A 95 -28.63 7.24 13.31
C ASP A 95 -28.78 7.01 14.82
N ALA A 96 -28.12 7.83 15.64
CA ALA A 96 -28.08 7.71 17.09
C ALA A 96 -27.92 9.08 17.77
N VAL A 97 -28.05 9.12 19.08
CA VAL A 97 -27.90 10.35 19.87
C VAL A 97 -26.40 10.65 20.06
N GLY A 98 -25.92 11.77 19.51
CA GLY A 98 -24.53 12.25 19.72
C GLY A 98 -24.29 12.76 21.14
N TRP A 99 -23.02 12.89 21.55
CA TRP A 99 -22.73 13.39 22.90
C TRP A 99 -23.11 14.86 23.09
N ASP A 100 -23.23 15.63 22.02
CA ASP A 100 -23.71 17.02 22.05
C ASP A 100 -25.08 17.17 22.71
N SER A 101 -25.91 16.13 22.68
CA SER A 101 -27.22 16.10 23.35
C SER A 101 -27.15 16.01 24.88
N VAL A 102 -26.05 15.50 25.44
CA VAL A 102 -25.84 15.31 26.89
C VAL A 102 -24.87 16.32 27.48
N VAL A 103 -24.38 17.25 26.64
CA VAL A 103 -23.58 18.40 27.05
C VAL A 103 -24.44 19.66 26.91
N SER A 104 -24.52 20.40 28.01
CA SER A 104 -25.27 21.65 28.12
C SER A 104 -24.31 22.84 28.04
N ASP A 105 -24.83 24.00 27.63
CA ASP A 105 -24.11 25.28 27.73
C ASP A 105 -23.67 25.56 29.19
N ASN A 106 -24.46 25.09 30.17
CA ASN A 106 -24.01 25.03 31.55
C ASN A 106 -23.38 23.66 31.86
N TRP A 107 -22.05 23.61 31.84
CA TRP A 107 -21.29 22.36 31.87
C TRP A 107 -21.54 21.52 33.13
N ASP A 108 -21.79 22.15 34.29
CA ASP A 108 -22.02 21.46 35.57
C ASP A 108 -23.44 20.91 35.72
N GLU A 109 -24.36 21.32 34.84
CA GLU A 109 -25.71 20.76 34.68
C GLU A 109 -25.78 19.74 33.53
N SER A 110 -24.67 19.48 32.82
CA SER A 110 -24.64 18.48 31.75
C SER A 110 -24.95 17.10 32.29
N GLU A 111 -25.86 16.38 31.63
CA GLU A 111 -26.23 15.02 32.04
C GLU A 111 -24.99 14.11 32.12
N LEU A 112 -24.05 14.25 31.18
CA LEU A 112 -22.77 13.53 31.22
C LEU A 112 -22.01 13.78 32.54
N TRP A 113 -21.93 15.04 32.97
CA TRP A 113 -21.23 15.41 34.20
C TRP A 113 -21.94 14.89 35.45
N LEU A 114 -23.26 15.08 35.52
CA LEU A 114 -24.09 14.63 36.64
C LEU A 114 -23.94 13.12 36.87
N ARG A 115 -23.90 12.32 35.79
CA ARG A 115 -23.67 10.87 35.87
C ARG A 115 -22.26 10.51 36.35
N ILE A 116 -21.24 11.28 35.98
CA ILE A 116 -19.85 11.07 36.41
C ILE A 116 -19.67 11.35 37.91
N VAL A 117 -20.36 12.36 38.44
CA VAL A 117 -20.23 12.77 39.85
C VAL A 117 -21.25 12.12 40.79
N SER A 118 -22.31 11.51 40.27
CA SER A 118 -23.32 10.84 41.09
C SER A 118 -22.73 9.69 41.90
N ASP A 119 -23.17 9.59 43.16
CA ASP A 119 -22.90 8.46 44.06
C ASP A 119 -24.09 7.48 44.12
N ASN A 120 -25.20 7.79 43.44
CA ASN A 120 -26.35 6.90 43.36
C ASN A 120 -26.01 5.70 42.45
N PRO A 121 -26.04 4.45 42.95
CA PRO A 121 -25.70 3.27 42.15
C PRO A 121 -26.51 3.11 40.84
N ASP A 122 -27.74 3.62 40.79
CA ASP A 122 -28.62 3.53 39.62
C ASP A 122 -28.35 4.61 38.57
N GLU A 123 -27.63 5.67 38.92
CA GLU A 123 -27.34 6.81 38.05
C GLU A 123 -25.85 6.95 37.73
N GLN A 124 -24.96 6.51 38.62
CA GLN A 124 -23.53 6.68 38.45
C GLN A 124 -23.01 5.99 37.19
N MET A 125 -22.06 6.65 36.53
CA MET A 125 -21.32 6.07 35.41
C MET A 125 -19.82 6.02 35.72
N PRO A 126 -19.12 4.89 35.47
CA PRO A 126 -19.67 3.62 34.99
C PRO A 126 -20.59 2.95 36.03
N PRO A 127 -21.60 2.19 35.60
CA PRO A 127 -22.56 1.58 36.52
C PRO A 127 -21.92 0.36 37.21
N PRO A 128 -22.28 0.00 38.46
CA PRO A 128 -21.60 -1.05 39.23
C PRO A 128 -21.48 -2.40 38.52
N GLU A 129 -22.50 -2.78 37.73
CA GLU A 129 -22.54 -4.02 36.97
C GLU A 129 -21.56 -4.05 35.79
N SER A 130 -21.00 -2.90 35.39
CA SER A 130 -19.93 -2.84 34.38
C SER A 130 -18.59 -3.34 34.92
N HIS A 131 -18.45 -3.47 36.25
CA HIS A 131 -17.21 -3.82 36.95
C HIS A 131 -16.01 -2.90 36.62
N LYS A 132 -16.27 -1.71 36.09
CA LYS A 132 -15.27 -0.67 35.85
C LYS A 132 -15.12 0.21 37.08
N GLU A 133 -13.90 0.64 37.35
CA GLU A 133 -13.65 1.63 38.40
C GLU A 133 -14.25 2.99 38.02
N ARG A 134 -14.64 3.78 39.02
CA ARG A 134 -15.05 5.18 38.81
C ARG A 134 -13.86 6.01 38.35
N LEU A 135 -14.14 7.13 37.70
CA LEU A 135 -13.10 8.09 37.32
C LEU A 135 -12.41 8.62 38.60
N THR A 136 -11.08 8.67 38.56
CA THR A 136 -10.26 9.27 39.60
C THR A 136 -10.51 10.78 39.69
N PRO A 137 -10.16 11.44 40.80
CA PRO A 137 -10.28 12.89 40.91
C PRO A 137 -9.56 13.67 39.78
N ALA A 138 -8.41 13.18 39.33
CA ALA A 138 -7.66 13.79 38.23
C ALA A 138 -8.39 13.64 36.88
N GLU A 139 -8.91 12.44 36.57
CA GLU A 139 -9.68 12.20 35.35
C GLU A 139 -10.98 13.02 35.32
N ARG A 140 -11.68 13.13 36.47
CA ARG A 140 -12.86 14.00 36.58
C ARG A 140 -12.53 15.46 36.31
N GLN A 141 -11.37 15.93 36.79
CA GLN A 141 -10.92 17.30 36.51
C GLN A 141 -10.67 17.53 35.02
N VAL A 142 -10.07 16.56 34.33
CA VAL A 142 -9.86 16.61 32.87
C VAL A 142 -11.18 16.71 32.12
N VAL A 143 -12.16 15.86 32.47
CA VAL A 143 -13.49 15.90 31.84
C VAL A 143 -14.22 17.21 32.15
N ALA A 144 -14.14 17.72 33.37
CA ALA A 144 -14.74 19.00 33.75
C ALA A 144 -14.16 20.18 32.93
N GLU A 145 -12.83 20.25 32.80
CA GLU A 145 -12.16 21.29 32.02
C GLU A 145 -12.52 21.23 30.54
N TRP A 146 -12.64 20.02 29.99
CA TRP A 146 -13.12 19.82 28.63
C TRP A 146 -14.57 20.29 28.44
N LEU A 147 -15.48 19.89 29.34
CA LEU A 147 -16.88 20.33 29.30
C LEU A 147 -17.01 21.85 29.46
N GLN A 148 -16.27 22.45 30.39
CA GLN A 148 -16.22 23.89 30.61
C GLN A 148 -15.72 24.65 29.36
N ALA A 149 -14.84 24.04 28.57
CA ALA A 149 -14.38 24.59 27.30
C ALA A 149 -15.39 24.45 26.14
N GLY A 150 -16.62 23.99 26.42
CA GLY A 150 -17.64 23.72 25.41
C GLY A 150 -17.48 22.35 24.74
N ALA A 151 -16.77 21.43 25.41
CA ALA A 151 -16.54 20.06 24.97
C ALA A 151 -16.02 19.93 23.51
N PRO A 152 -14.99 20.69 23.10
CA PRO A 152 -14.52 20.66 21.71
C PRO A 152 -14.16 19.23 21.28
N PHE A 153 -14.73 18.79 20.15
CA PHE A 153 -14.40 17.50 19.55
C PHE A 153 -13.18 17.61 18.64
N GLU A 154 -12.25 16.68 18.80
CA GLU A 154 -11.13 16.53 17.88
C GLU A 154 -11.30 15.25 17.07
N GLN A 155 -11.27 15.37 15.74
CA GLN A 155 -11.17 14.20 14.88
C GLN A 155 -9.88 13.44 15.20
N PHE A 156 -9.91 12.10 15.16
CA PHE A 156 -8.72 11.29 15.44
C PHE A 156 -7.57 11.70 14.51
N TRP A 157 -6.35 11.77 15.06
CA TRP A 157 -5.21 12.42 14.42
C TRP A 157 -4.92 11.94 12.99
N SER A 158 -5.17 10.66 12.68
CA SER A 158 -4.90 10.07 11.37
C SER A 158 -5.88 10.52 10.28
N PHE A 159 -7.04 11.04 10.67
CA PHE A 159 -8.04 11.57 9.74
C PHE A 159 -8.09 13.11 9.73
N ALA A 160 -7.32 13.76 10.61
CA ALA A 160 -7.14 15.21 10.58
C ALA A 160 -6.13 15.59 9.47
N PRO A 161 -6.29 16.76 8.83
CA PRO A 161 -5.31 17.26 7.87
C PRO A 161 -3.91 17.37 8.48
N VAL A 162 -2.88 16.93 7.75
CA VAL A 162 -1.48 17.03 8.18
C VAL A 162 -1.10 18.50 8.30
N GLN A 163 -0.59 18.89 9.46
CA GLN A 163 -0.12 20.24 9.74
C GLN A 163 1.41 20.29 9.73
N ALA A 164 1.96 21.40 9.24
CA ALA A 164 3.40 21.65 9.30
C ALA A 164 3.77 22.14 10.70
N TYR A 165 4.69 21.44 11.37
CA TYR A 165 5.23 21.83 12.66
C TYR A 165 6.68 22.28 12.51
N SER A 166 7.03 23.40 13.16
CA SER A 166 8.43 23.80 13.29
C SER A 166 9.07 23.03 14.43
N PRO A 167 10.31 22.51 14.27
CA PRO A 167 11.02 21.85 15.35
C PRO A 167 11.16 22.78 16.56
N PRO A 168 10.94 22.29 17.79
CA PRO A 168 10.98 23.11 18.98
C PRO A 168 12.39 23.67 19.25
N SER A 169 12.44 24.84 19.87
CA SER A 169 13.67 25.43 20.39
C SER A 169 14.05 24.73 21.70
N LEU A 170 15.29 24.24 21.79
CA LEU A 170 15.80 23.59 22.98
C LEU A 170 16.60 24.58 23.82
N ASN A 171 16.26 24.70 25.11
CA ASN A 171 16.98 25.57 26.06
C ASN A 171 18.16 24.86 26.74
N SER A 172 18.27 23.53 26.61
CA SER A 172 19.38 22.75 27.15
C SER A 172 20.53 22.64 26.13
N PRO A 173 21.75 23.09 26.45
CA PRO A 173 22.92 22.92 25.59
C PRO A 173 23.31 21.46 25.34
N GLU A 174 23.00 20.57 26.29
CA GLU A 174 23.23 19.14 26.16
C GLU A 174 22.29 18.52 25.14
N LEU A 175 20.98 18.73 25.32
CA LEU A 175 19.96 18.24 24.40
C LEU A 175 20.09 18.86 23.01
N SER A 176 20.52 20.13 22.92
CA SER A 176 20.79 20.79 21.64
C SER A 176 21.95 20.17 20.87
N ARG A 177 22.97 19.66 21.57
CA ARG A 177 24.09 18.94 20.93
C ARG A 177 23.69 17.53 20.50
N TRP A 178 22.84 16.87 21.28
CA TRP A 178 22.32 15.54 20.96
C TRP A 178 21.33 15.57 19.77
N ALA A 179 20.41 16.52 19.76
CA ALA A 179 19.37 16.66 18.74
C ALA A 179 19.88 17.31 17.45
N ASN A 180 20.60 16.52 16.65
CA ASN A 180 21.21 16.97 15.40
C ASN A 180 20.26 16.92 14.18
N SER A 181 19.07 16.32 14.32
CA SER A 181 18.01 16.34 13.29
C SER A 181 16.75 17.07 13.75
N PRO A 182 15.88 17.52 12.82
CA PRO A 182 14.58 18.10 13.16
C PRO A 182 13.69 17.18 14.01
N ILE A 183 13.73 15.86 13.75
CA ILE A 183 12.94 14.86 14.49
C ILE A 183 13.45 14.74 15.93
N ASP A 184 14.78 14.69 16.11
CA ASP A 184 15.38 14.56 17.44
C ASP A 184 15.07 15.75 18.33
N ARG A 185 14.81 16.94 17.75
CA ARG A 185 14.39 18.11 18.54
C ARG A 185 13.02 17.91 19.20
N PHE A 186 12.08 17.26 18.52
CA PHE A 186 10.79 16.93 19.13
C PHE A 186 10.97 15.93 20.28
N VAL A 187 11.78 14.90 20.08
CA VAL A 187 12.11 13.91 21.14
C VAL A 187 12.82 14.58 22.31
N ALA A 188 13.79 15.45 22.03
CA ALA A 188 14.54 16.19 23.04
C ALA A 188 13.67 17.14 23.87
N SER A 189 12.66 17.78 23.27
CA SER A 189 11.69 18.60 24.00
C SER A 189 10.96 17.74 25.05
N GLN A 190 10.48 16.56 24.64
CA GLN A 190 9.80 15.62 25.53
C GLN A 190 10.71 15.08 26.62
N PHE A 191 11.98 14.82 26.31
CA PHE A 191 12.99 14.47 27.32
C PHE A 191 13.23 15.59 28.33
N ALA A 192 13.31 16.85 27.88
CA ALA A 192 13.45 18.00 28.77
C ALA A 192 12.24 18.13 29.72
N GLU A 193 11.03 18.01 29.18
CA GLU A 193 9.77 18.05 29.95
C GLU A 193 9.69 16.91 30.96
N SER A 194 10.15 15.72 30.59
CA SER A 194 10.10 14.52 31.43
C SER A 194 11.30 14.36 32.37
N GLY A 195 12.29 15.26 32.33
CA GLY A 195 13.54 15.14 33.09
C GLY A 195 14.39 13.91 32.71
N ILE A 196 14.26 13.41 31.48
CA ILE A 196 14.97 12.23 30.97
C ILE A 196 16.22 12.70 30.22
N SER A 197 17.36 12.04 30.45
CA SER A 197 18.59 12.27 29.69
C SER A 197 18.73 11.24 28.56
N PRO A 198 19.19 11.63 27.36
CA PRO A 198 19.46 10.69 26.28
C PRO A 198 20.56 9.69 26.65
N THR A 199 20.51 8.51 26.04
CA THR A 199 21.59 7.53 26.17
C THR A 199 22.77 7.87 25.26
N GLU A 200 23.96 7.45 25.66
CA GLU A 200 25.16 7.59 24.84
C GLU A 200 25.03 6.80 23.53
N GLN A 201 25.69 7.31 22.48
CA GLN A 201 25.72 6.65 21.18
C GLN A 201 26.37 5.26 21.32
N ALA A 202 25.75 4.27 20.67
CA ALA A 202 26.27 2.91 20.66
C ALA A 202 27.67 2.84 20.01
N SER A 203 28.48 1.86 20.43
CA SER A 203 29.80 1.62 19.83
C SER A 203 29.70 1.41 18.31
N ARG A 204 30.75 1.78 17.55
CA ARG A 204 30.79 1.58 16.08
C ARG A 204 30.53 0.12 15.68
N ARG A 205 31.04 -0.84 16.45
CA ARG A 205 30.79 -2.27 16.25
C ARG A 205 29.30 -2.63 16.40
N THR A 206 28.62 -2.02 17.38
CA THR A 206 27.17 -2.20 17.56
C THR A 206 26.39 -1.56 16.42
N ILE A 207 26.77 -0.35 15.99
CA ILE A 207 26.12 0.38 14.91
C ILE A 207 26.15 -0.41 13.61
N VAL A 208 27.33 -0.86 13.16
CA VAL A 208 27.42 -1.62 11.89
C VAL A 208 26.62 -2.92 11.95
N ARG A 209 26.59 -3.59 13.10
CA ARG A 209 25.77 -4.79 13.28
C ARG A 209 24.27 -4.49 13.15
N ARG A 210 23.78 -3.45 13.83
CA ARG A 210 22.37 -3.06 13.80
C ARG A 210 21.96 -2.65 12.38
N LEU A 211 22.69 -1.71 11.77
CA LEU A 211 22.39 -1.25 10.42
C LEU A 211 22.41 -2.38 9.39
N SER A 212 23.37 -3.31 9.45
CA SER A 212 23.37 -4.44 8.51
C SER A 212 22.18 -5.38 8.73
N LEU A 213 21.79 -5.65 9.96
CA LEU A 213 20.60 -6.47 10.24
C LEU A 213 19.31 -5.76 9.81
N ASP A 214 19.18 -4.47 10.14
CA ASP A 214 17.98 -3.68 9.86
C ASP A 214 17.80 -3.40 8.36
N LEU A 215 18.89 -3.16 7.63
CA LEU A 215 18.82 -2.82 6.20
C LEU A 215 19.02 -4.03 5.29
N THR A 216 19.70 -5.09 5.71
CA THR A 216 20.00 -6.23 4.81
C THR A 216 19.60 -7.59 5.38
N GLY A 217 19.06 -7.65 6.60
CA GLY A 217 18.61 -8.88 7.24
C GLY A 217 19.73 -9.81 7.71
N ILE A 218 21.00 -9.46 7.50
CA ILE A 218 22.14 -10.33 7.80
C ILE A 218 23.26 -9.56 8.51
N PRO A 219 24.09 -10.25 9.32
CA PRO A 219 25.21 -9.61 10.00
C PRO A 219 26.30 -9.17 9.01
N PRO A 220 27.08 -8.12 9.34
CA PRO A 220 28.20 -7.67 8.51
C PRO A 220 29.34 -8.69 8.55
N THR A 221 30.14 -8.73 7.49
CA THR A 221 31.40 -9.49 7.46
C THR A 221 32.46 -8.82 8.32
N MET A 222 33.51 -9.57 8.71
CA MET A 222 34.63 -9.00 9.46
C MET A 222 35.29 -7.83 8.74
N GLN A 223 35.46 -7.93 7.42
CA GLN A 223 36.05 -6.86 6.60
C GLN A 223 35.21 -5.57 6.64
N GLU A 224 33.87 -5.70 6.59
CA GLU A 224 32.98 -4.54 6.68
C GLU A 224 32.96 -3.92 8.08
N ILE A 225 33.09 -4.74 9.13
CA ILE A 225 33.25 -4.26 10.50
C ILE A 225 34.54 -3.45 10.61
N ASP A 226 35.67 -4.02 10.18
CA ASP A 226 36.98 -3.38 10.30
C ASP A 226 37.04 -2.09 9.49
N ALA A 227 36.47 -2.08 8.26
CA ALA A 227 36.37 -0.89 7.43
C ALA A 227 35.57 0.23 8.13
N PHE A 228 34.38 -0.07 8.66
CA PHE A 228 33.56 0.94 9.34
C PHE A 228 34.15 1.38 10.68
N VAL A 229 34.72 0.46 11.47
CA VAL A 229 35.30 0.81 12.77
C VAL A 229 36.57 1.66 12.60
N GLY A 230 37.37 1.37 11.57
CA GLY A 230 38.58 2.12 11.23
C GLY A 230 38.33 3.49 10.60
N ASP A 231 37.20 3.68 9.92
CA ASP A 231 36.85 4.94 9.26
C ASP A 231 36.45 6.05 10.25
N GLN A 232 37.36 7.00 10.50
CA GLN A 232 37.12 8.16 11.36
C GLN A 232 36.59 9.39 10.60
N SER A 233 36.23 9.24 9.33
CA SER A 233 35.66 10.36 8.56
C SER A 233 34.33 10.82 9.17
N PRO A 234 33.97 12.11 9.04
CA PRO A 234 32.69 12.62 9.50
C PRO A 234 31.50 12.03 8.71
N THR A 235 31.75 11.37 7.57
CA THR A 235 30.72 10.78 6.70
C THR A 235 30.58 9.27 6.86
N ALA A 236 31.44 8.62 7.64
CA ALA A 236 31.52 7.17 7.76
C ALA A 236 30.17 6.47 8.02
N TYR A 237 29.32 7.08 8.86
CA TYR A 237 27.97 6.55 9.14
C TYR A 237 27.07 6.60 7.89
N ARG A 238 27.02 7.75 7.22
CA ARG A 238 26.22 7.93 6.01
C ARG A 238 26.71 7.01 4.90
N ASP A 239 28.01 6.96 4.69
CA ASP A 239 28.61 6.14 3.63
C ASP A 239 28.38 4.63 3.88
N LEU A 240 28.31 4.20 5.15
CA LEU A 240 27.85 2.85 5.52
C LEU A 240 26.37 2.63 5.15
N VAL A 241 25.49 3.56 5.49
CA VAL A 241 24.05 3.47 5.16
C VAL A 241 23.85 3.40 3.65
N ASP A 242 24.48 4.29 2.89
CA ASP A 242 24.37 4.33 1.43
C ASP A 242 24.84 3.00 0.80
N ARG A 243 25.93 2.43 1.32
CA ARG A 243 26.44 1.13 0.87
C ARG A 243 25.48 -0.02 1.17
N LEU A 244 24.82 0.01 2.33
CA LEU A 244 23.84 -1.02 2.71
C LEU A 244 22.55 -0.91 1.89
N LEU A 245 22.03 0.31 1.68
CA LEU A 245 20.87 0.57 0.83
C LEU A 245 21.13 0.19 -0.64
N SER A 246 22.35 0.39 -1.13
CA SER A 246 22.75 0.02 -2.51
C SER A 246 22.98 -1.49 -2.71
N SER A 247 22.93 -2.29 -1.64
CA SER A 247 23.08 -3.74 -1.73
C SER A 247 21.80 -4.39 -2.23
N LYS A 248 21.89 -5.37 -3.14
CA LYS A 248 20.73 -6.16 -3.58
C LYS A 248 19.94 -6.81 -2.42
N ARG A 249 20.65 -7.08 -1.32
CA ARG A 249 20.09 -7.65 -0.09
C ARG A 249 19.10 -6.73 0.60
N TYR A 250 19.20 -5.41 0.38
CA TYR A 250 18.24 -4.45 0.91
C TYR A 250 16.85 -4.71 0.35
N GLY A 251 16.70 -4.77 -0.98
CA GLY A 251 15.41 -5.09 -1.59
C GLY A 251 14.88 -6.47 -1.21
N GLU A 252 15.74 -7.48 -1.08
CA GLU A 252 15.34 -8.82 -0.60
C GLU A 252 14.80 -8.77 0.84
N HIS A 253 15.46 -8.02 1.72
CA HIS A 253 15.05 -7.89 3.12
C HIS A 253 13.75 -7.10 3.27
N MET A 254 13.63 -5.96 2.59
CA MET A 254 12.44 -5.12 2.64
C MET A 254 11.23 -5.78 1.98
N ALA A 255 11.43 -6.43 0.83
CA ALA A 255 10.36 -7.12 0.12
C ALA A 255 9.72 -8.22 0.96
N LYS A 256 10.46 -8.89 1.85
CA LYS A 256 9.88 -9.90 2.75
C LYS A 256 8.69 -9.34 3.54
N TYR A 257 8.88 -8.20 4.20
CA TYR A 257 7.82 -7.58 5.00
C TYR A 257 6.64 -7.14 4.13
N TRP A 258 6.92 -6.60 2.94
CA TRP A 258 5.87 -6.23 1.99
C TRP A 258 5.07 -7.45 1.52
N LEU A 259 5.75 -8.52 1.12
CA LEU A 259 5.14 -9.75 0.62
C LEU A 259 4.30 -10.45 1.69
N ASP A 260 4.75 -10.42 2.95
CA ASP A 260 3.95 -10.87 4.09
C ASP A 260 2.68 -10.02 4.24
N LEU A 261 2.80 -8.68 4.19
CA LEU A 261 1.68 -7.73 4.30
C LEU A 261 0.62 -7.95 3.21
N VAL A 262 1.04 -8.17 1.96
CA VAL A 262 0.11 -8.37 0.83
C VAL A 262 -0.36 -9.81 0.68
N ARG A 263 0.10 -10.71 1.55
CA ARG A 263 -0.28 -12.14 1.62
C ARG A 263 0.14 -12.89 0.36
N PHE A 264 1.36 -12.63 -0.10
CA PHE A 264 1.96 -13.34 -1.23
C PHE A 264 2.03 -14.84 -0.95
N ALA A 265 1.65 -15.66 -1.94
CA ALA A 265 1.78 -17.11 -1.89
C ALA A 265 1.90 -17.70 -3.29
N ASP A 266 2.69 -18.77 -3.41
CA ASP A 266 2.95 -19.50 -4.65
C ASP A 266 1.84 -20.52 -4.99
N THR A 267 0.79 -20.60 -4.17
CA THR A 267 -0.33 -21.53 -4.35
C THR A 267 -1.67 -20.85 -4.12
N ASN A 268 -2.74 -21.51 -4.54
CA ASN A 268 -4.11 -21.03 -4.43
C ASN A 268 -4.63 -20.88 -2.98
N GLY A 269 -4.00 -21.58 -2.04
CA GLY A 269 -4.19 -21.52 -0.59
C GLY A 269 -5.45 -22.21 -0.04
N ILE A 270 -6.23 -22.88 -0.89
CA ILE A 270 -7.50 -23.52 -0.49
C ILE A 270 -7.84 -24.71 -1.41
N HIS A 271 -8.52 -25.72 -0.85
CA HIS A 271 -8.88 -26.99 -1.50
C HIS A 271 -7.71 -27.81 -2.05
N HIS A 272 -7.56 -27.96 -3.38
CA HIS A 272 -6.46 -28.73 -3.97
C HIS A 272 -5.13 -27.96 -3.96
N ASP A 273 -5.18 -26.67 -3.63
CA ASP A 273 -4.00 -25.83 -3.43
C ASP A 273 -3.01 -25.87 -4.59
N HIS A 274 -3.52 -25.71 -5.81
CA HIS A 274 -2.69 -25.72 -7.01
C HIS A 274 -1.64 -24.59 -6.99
N PHE A 275 -0.46 -24.87 -7.54
CA PHE A 275 0.56 -23.85 -7.77
C PHE A 275 0.05 -22.75 -8.69
N ARG A 276 0.33 -21.51 -8.33
CA ARG A 276 0.06 -20.31 -9.13
C ARG A 276 1.36 -19.53 -9.32
N GLU A 277 1.64 -19.15 -10.55
CA GLU A 277 2.87 -18.45 -10.86
C GLU A 277 2.70 -16.95 -10.64
N LEU A 278 3.32 -16.45 -9.57
CA LEU A 278 3.38 -15.04 -9.19
C LEU A 278 4.82 -14.62 -8.82
N THR A 279 5.82 -15.48 -9.06
CA THR A 279 7.22 -15.12 -8.76
C THR A 279 7.70 -13.86 -9.49
N PRO A 280 7.21 -13.51 -10.71
CA PRO A 280 7.53 -12.22 -11.31
C PRO A 280 7.05 -11.02 -10.49
N TYR A 281 5.91 -11.10 -9.81
CA TYR A 281 5.44 -10.05 -8.90
C TYR A 281 6.39 -9.91 -7.70
N ARG A 282 6.77 -11.02 -7.07
CA ARG A 282 7.78 -11.04 -5.99
C ARG A 282 9.09 -10.38 -6.43
N ASP A 283 9.60 -10.79 -7.58
CA ASP A 283 10.86 -10.29 -8.11
C ASP A 283 10.76 -8.81 -8.50
N TRP A 284 9.59 -8.37 -8.98
CA TRP A 284 9.31 -6.95 -9.22
C TRP A 284 9.31 -6.16 -7.91
N VAL A 285 8.68 -6.62 -6.82
CA VAL A 285 8.72 -5.94 -5.51
C VAL A 285 10.17 -5.79 -5.02
N ILE A 286 10.99 -6.85 -5.12
CA ILE A 286 12.41 -6.81 -4.74
C ILE A 286 13.17 -5.76 -5.56
N ARG A 287 12.93 -5.70 -6.88
CA ARG A 287 13.55 -4.69 -7.75
C ARG A 287 13.08 -3.28 -7.37
N SER A 288 11.78 -3.06 -7.15
CA SER A 288 11.22 -1.76 -6.79
C SER A 288 11.88 -1.16 -5.54
N PHE A 289 12.17 -1.97 -4.52
CA PHE A 289 12.93 -1.51 -3.35
C PHE A 289 14.40 -1.16 -3.68
N ASN A 290 15.08 -2.01 -4.45
CA ASN A 290 16.49 -1.79 -4.82
C ASN A 290 16.68 -0.59 -5.75
N ASP A 291 15.72 -0.35 -6.65
CA ASP A 291 15.72 0.75 -7.59
C ASP A 291 15.18 2.05 -6.95
N ASN A 292 14.75 1.98 -5.68
CA ASN A 292 14.15 3.09 -4.93
C ASN A 292 12.98 3.75 -5.68
N LEU A 293 12.07 2.90 -6.20
CA LEU A 293 10.88 3.36 -6.91
C LEU A 293 10.04 4.27 -5.97
N PRO A 294 9.61 5.46 -6.42
CA PRO A 294 8.74 6.33 -5.64
C PRO A 294 7.49 5.58 -5.17
N PHE A 295 7.09 5.81 -3.91
CA PHE A 295 6.00 5.06 -3.30
C PHE A 295 4.65 5.24 -4.01
N ASP A 296 4.40 6.43 -4.57
CA ASP A 296 3.23 6.72 -5.38
C ASP A 296 3.20 5.87 -6.66
N GLU A 297 4.32 5.77 -7.38
CA GLU A 297 4.44 4.90 -8.56
C GLU A 297 4.32 3.41 -8.18
N PHE A 298 4.94 3.01 -7.07
CA PHE A 298 4.85 1.64 -6.53
C PHE A 298 3.41 1.25 -6.14
N ALA A 299 2.67 2.18 -5.53
CA ALA A 299 1.27 1.96 -5.16
C ALA A 299 0.36 1.91 -6.40
N VAL A 300 0.52 2.85 -7.32
CA VAL A 300 -0.26 2.90 -8.57
C VAL A 300 -0.06 1.64 -9.39
N ALA A 301 1.18 1.18 -9.56
CA ALA A 301 1.46 -0.05 -10.31
C ALA A 301 0.73 -1.28 -9.74
N GLN A 302 0.57 -1.36 -8.41
CA GLN A 302 -0.09 -2.48 -7.75
C GLN A 302 -1.61 -2.40 -7.78
N ILE A 303 -2.15 -1.21 -7.51
CA ILE A 303 -3.61 -1.01 -7.41
C ILE A 303 -4.25 -0.96 -8.79
N ALA A 304 -3.61 -0.27 -9.74
CA ALA A 304 -4.20 0.12 -11.02
C ALA A 304 -3.19 0.10 -12.19
N GLY A 305 -2.14 -0.72 -12.10
CA GLY A 305 -1.07 -0.76 -13.12
C GLY A 305 -1.55 -1.15 -14.52
N ASP A 306 -2.61 -1.95 -14.62
CA ASP A 306 -3.25 -2.34 -15.88
C ASP A 306 -4.15 -1.25 -16.50
N LEU A 307 -4.52 -0.22 -15.72
CA LEU A 307 -5.37 0.89 -16.17
C LEU A 307 -4.59 2.08 -16.71
N LEU A 308 -3.26 2.02 -16.67
CA LEU A 308 -2.43 3.04 -17.29
C LEU A 308 -2.61 3.00 -18.82
N PRO A 309 -2.58 4.15 -19.53
CA PRO A 309 -2.91 4.19 -20.96
C PRO A 309 -2.06 3.26 -21.86
N GLU A 310 -0.81 3.03 -21.48
CA GLU A 310 0.12 2.12 -22.15
C GLU A 310 0.98 1.43 -21.08
N PRO A 311 0.43 0.43 -20.38
CA PRO A 311 1.08 -0.11 -19.21
C PRO A 311 2.33 -0.88 -19.63
N THR A 312 3.44 -0.57 -18.96
CA THR A 312 4.69 -1.31 -19.13
C THR A 312 4.54 -2.74 -18.60
N GLN A 313 5.45 -3.62 -19.00
CA GLN A 313 5.47 -5.00 -18.50
C GLN A 313 5.54 -5.05 -16.96
N ASP A 314 6.36 -4.20 -16.34
CA ASP A 314 6.50 -4.12 -14.89
C ASP A 314 5.22 -3.61 -14.21
N GLN A 315 4.49 -2.66 -14.81
CA GLN A 315 3.20 -2.20 -14.28
C GLN A 315 2.11 -3.28 -14.37
N LEU A 316 2.11 -4.09 -15.44
CA LEU A 316 1.24 -5.25 -15.55
C LEU A 316 1.60 -6.35 -14.53
N ILE A 317 2.89 -6.57 -14.29
CA ILE A 317 3.35 -7.50 -13.24
C ILE A 317 2.94 -6.99 -11.86
N GLY A 318 3.15 -5.69 -11.59
CA GLY A 318 2.77 -5.03 -10.35
C GLY A 318 1.28 -5.17 -10.04
N SER A 319 0.42 -5.03 -11.05
CA SER A 319 -1.04 -5.15 -10.88
C SER A 319 -1.47 -6.55 -10.43
N GLY A 320 -0.60 -7.56 -10.58
CA GLY A 320 -0.72 -8.89 -10.00
C GLY A 320 -0.99 -8.91 -8.48
N PHE A 321 -0.73 -7.82 -7.74
CA PHE A 321 -1.18 -7.61 -6.36
C PHE A 321 -2.66 -7.98 -6.14
N ASN A 322 -3.54 -7.55 -7.04
CA ASN A 322 -4.98 -7.82 -6.96
C ASN A 322 -5.33 -9.30 -7.23
N ARG A 323 -4.36 -10.12 -7.67
CA ARG A 323 -4.49 -11.57 -7.92
C ARG A 323 -3.94 -12.41 -6.77
N LEU A 324 -3.49 -11.79 -5.67
CA LEU A 324 -2.96 -12.49 -4.49
C LEU A 324 -4.04 -13.13 -3.61
N HIS A 325 -5.32 -12.81 -3.84
CA HIS A 325 -6.47 -13.41 -3.15
C HIS A 325 -6.49 -14.94 -3.27
N LEU A 326 -7.11 -15.63 -2.31
CA LEU A 326 -7.29 -17.08 -2.38
C LEU A 326 -8.21 -17.45 -3.56
N VAL A 327 -7.87 -18.51 -4.29
CA VAL A 327 -8.65 -18.97 -5.44
C VAL A 327 -9.06 -20.43 -5.22
N ILE A 328 -10.34 -20.76 -5.37
CA ILE A 328 -10.81 -22.14 -5.27
C ILE A 328 -10.90 -22.80 -6.65
N ASP A 329 -10.94 -24.13 -6.69
CA ASP A 329 -11.15 -24.88 -7.92
C ASP A 329 -12.61 -24.81 -8.38
N ARG A 330 -12.80 -24.87 -9.71
CA ARG A 330 -14.11 -24.83 -10.32
C ARG A 330 -15.04 -25.92 -9.77
N GLY A 331 -16.26 -25.50 -9.40
CA GLY A 331 -17.30 -26.41 -8.90
C GLY A 331 -17.18 -26.73 -7.42
N THR A 332 -16.36 -25.99 -6.67
CA THR A 332 -16.22 -26.16 -5.22
C THR A 332 -17.19 -25.29 -4.43
N ALA A 333 -17.56 -24.11 -4.94
CA ALA A 333 -18.61 -23.26 -4.40
C ALA A 333 -19.49 -22.71 -5.53
N LEU A 334 -20.46 -21.86 -5.20
CA LEU A 334 -21.16 -21.08 -6.21
C LEU A 334 -20.19 -20.04 -6.80
N PRO A 335 -20.08 -19.91 -8.14
CA PRO A 335 -19.17 -18.94 -8.75
C PRO A 335 -19.37 -17.51 -8.26
N GLU A 336 -20.61 -17.11 -7.95
CA GLU A 336 -20.96 -15.80 -7.42
C GLU A 336 -20.42 -15.58 -6.00
N GLU A 337 -20.41 -16.62 -5.17
CA GLU A 337 -19.82 -16.58 -3.83
C GLU A 337 -18.30 -16.43 -3.92
N SER A 338 -17.65 -17.24 -4.77
CA SER A 338 -16.21 -17.17 -5.05
C SER A 338 -15.83 -15.77 -5.55
N HIS A 339 -16.59 -15.24 -6.51
CA HIS A 339 -16.39 -13.90 -7.05
C HIS A 339 -16.48 -12.83 -5.95
N THR A 340 -17.53 -12.88 -5.13
CA THR A 340 -17.74 -11.93 -4.05
C THR A 340 -16.58 -11.95 -3.05
N ARG A 341 -16.13 -13.14 -2.64
CA ARG A 341 -14.98 -13.30 -1.74
C ARG A 341 -13.69 -12.74 -2.32
N ASN A 342 -13.44 -12.95 -3.62
CA ASN A 342 -12.25 -12.40 -4.30
C ASN A 342 -12.26 -10.86 -4.28
N VAL A 343 -13.41 -10.23 -4.50
CA VAL A 343 -13.51 -8.76 -4.46
C VAL A 343 -13.38 -8.23 -3.04
N VAL A 344 -14.03 -8.87 -2.05
CA VAL A 344 -13.86 -8.51 -0.63
C VAL A 344 -12.39 -8.59 -0.20
N ASP A 345 -11.67 -9.63 -0.62
CA ASP A 345 -10.25 -9.78 -0.33
C ASP A 345 -9.43 -8.62 -0.90
N ARG A 346 -9.66 -8.24 -2.17
CA ARG A 346 -8.96 -7.12 -2.81
C ARG A 346 -9.20 -5.79 -2.10
N VAL A 347 -10.46 -5.49 -1.75
CA VAL A 347 -10.81 -4.28 -0.99
C VAL A 347 -10.11 -4.28 0.37
N THR A 348 -10.14 -5.41 1.07
CA THR A 348 -9.50 -5.56 2.39
C THR A 348 -7.99 -5.42 2.31
N ALA A 349 -7.37 -5.98 1.26
CA ALA A 349 -5.95 -5.88 1.01
C ALA A 349 -5.51 -4.42 0.79
N VAL A 350 -6.28 -3.68 -0.03
CA VAL A 350 -5.97 -2.26 -0.29
C VAL A 350 -6.14 -1.42 0.97
N GLY A 351 -7.24 -1.60 1.71
CA GLY A 351 -7.47 -0.91 2.96
C GLY A 351 -6.35 -1.16 3.97
N THR A 352 -5.93 -2.41 4.12
CA THR A 352 -4.88 -2.79 5.08
C THR A 352 -3.51 -2.28 4.64
N ALA A 353 -3.09 -2.59 3.41
CA ALA A 353 -1.71 -2.36 2.97
C ALA A 353 -1.41 -0.91 2.61
N PHE A 354 -2.38 -0.17 2.08
CA PHE A 354 -2.16 1.20 1.58
C PHE A 354 -2.82 2.28 2.44
N MET A 355 -3.95 1.99 3.08
CA MET A 355 -4.64 2.96 3.93
C MET A 355 -4.30 2.78 5.42
N GLY A 356 -3.77 1.62 5.82
CA GLY A 356 -3.56 1.29 7.23
C GLY A 356 -4.87 1.12 8.01
N LEU A 357 -5.96 0.77 7.32
CA LEU A 357 -7.31 0.67 7.86
C LEU A 357 -7.85 -0.77 7.75
N THR A 358 -8.54 -1.24 8.79
CA THR A 358 -9.17 -2.57 8.82
C THR A 358 -10.54 -2.57 8.16
N VAL A 359 -10.61 -2.10 6.91
CA VAL A 359 -11.88 -1.94 6.16
C VAL A 359 -12.70 -3.22 6.06
N GLY A 360 -12.07 -4.40 6.18
CA GLY A 360 -12.73 -5.70 6.11
C GLY A 360 -13.77 -5.96 7.21
N CYS A 361 -13.73 -5.27 8.35
CA CYS A 361 -14.82 -5.38 9.34
C CYS A 361 -16.13 -4.80 8.79
N ALA A 362 -16.05 -3.84 7.87
CA ALA A 362 -17.20 -3.16 7.28
C ALA A 362 -17.98 -4.01 6.27
N VAL A 363 -17.58 -5.26 6.02
CA VAL A 363 -18.30 -6.20 5.13
C VAL A 363 -19.70 -6.49 5.66
N CYS A 364 -19.83 -6.73 6.97
CA CYS A 364 -21.06 -7.23 7.60
C CYS A 364 -21.82 -6.18 8.42
N HIS A 365 -21.13 -5.19 8.96
CA HIS A 365 -21.68 -4.13 9.81
C HIS A 365 -20.78 -2.90 9.72
N ASP A 366 -21.18 -1.72 10.20
CA ASP A 366 -20.29 -0.56 10.24
C ASP A 366 -19.02 -0.82 11.08
N HIS A 367 -17.87 -0.29 10.66
CA HIS A 367 -16.61 -0.54 11.34
C HIS A 367 -16.69 -0.10 12.81
N LYS A 368 -16.21 -0.96 13.71
CA LYS A 368 -16.37 -0.73 15.15
C LYS A 368 -15.65 0.52 15.65
N TYR A 369 -14.50 0.89 15.11
CA TYR A 369 -13.66 1.97 15.68
C TYR A 369 -13.34 3.11 14.71
N ASP A 370 -13.49 2.85 13.43
CA ASP A 370 -13.04 3.74 12.36
C ASP A 370 -14.30 4.29 11.68
N PRO A 371 -14.25 5.51 11.14
CA PRO A 371 -15.40 6.14 10.51
C PRO A 371 -15.65 5.55 9.11
N ILE A 372 -15.91 4.24 9.05
CA ILE A 372 -16.15 3.48 7.81
C ILE A 372 -17.46 2.74 7.97
N SER A 373 -18.49 3.18 7.25
CA SER A 373 -19.76 2.47 7.22
C SER A 373 -19.68 1.24 6.30
N GLN A 374 -20.62 0.31 6.47
CA GLN A 374 -20.83 -0.79 5.53
C GLN A 374 -21.10 -0.25 4.12
N ARG A 375 -21.82 0.89 4.01
CA ARG A 375 -22.08 1.54 2.74
C ARG A 375 -20.78 1.99 2.06
N ASP A 376 -19.85 2.58 2.81
CA ASP A 376 -18.54 2.99 2.28
C ASP A 376 -17.75 1.78 1.77
N PHE A 377 -17.80 0.65 2.50
CA PHE A 377 -17.18 -0.59 2.06
C PHE A 377 -17.73 -1.07 0.71
N TYR A 378 -19.06 -1.10 0.54
CA TYR A 378 -19.65 -1.55 -0.73
C TYR A 378 -19.51 -0.53 -1.86
N GLN A 379 -19.32 0.76 -1.56
CA GLN A 379 -18.89 1.74 -2.55
C GLN A 379 -17.46 1.48 -3.02
N LEU A 380 -16.54 1.16 -2.10
CA LEU A 380 -15.18 0.75 -2.47
C LEU A 380 -15.19 -0.57 -3.25
N TYR A 381 -15.98 -1.55 -2.81
CA TYR A 381 -16.21 -2.82 -3.50
C TYR A 381 -16.58 -2.61 -4.97
N ALA A 382 -17.42 -1.62 -5.28
CA ALA A 382 -17.83 -1.34 -6.66
C ALA A 382 -16.63 -1.03 -7.59
N PHE A 383 -15.59 -0.36 -7.09
CA PHE A 383 -14.36 -0.10 -7.87
C PHE A 383 -13.56 -1.36 -8.15
N PHE A 384 -13.59 -2.36 -7.26
CA PHE A 384 -12.83 -3.61 -7.44
C PHE A 384 -13.67 -4.72 -8.10
N ASN A 385 -14.98 -4.53 -8.29
CA ASN A 385 -15.89 -5.55 -8.82
C ASN A 385 -15.88 -5.67 -10.37
N ASN A 386 -14.72 -5.54 -10.98
CA ASN A 386 -14.55 -5.36 -12.44
C ASN A 386 -13.48 -6.27 -13.06
N ILE A 387 -12.98 -7.28 -12.34
CA ILE A 387 -11.95 -8.18 -12.88
C ILE A 387 -12.49 -9.01 -14.07
N ASP A 388 -11.73 -9.05 -15.17
CA ASP A 388 -11.94 -9.88 -16.37
C ASP A 388 -11.33 -11.27 -16.19
N ALA A 389 -11.71 -11.95 -15.11
CA ALA A 389 -11.25 -13.29 -14.77
C ALA A 389 -12.40 -14.14 -14.27
N ALA A 390 -12.32 -15.45 -14.50
CA ALA A 390 -13.20 -16.39 -13.80
C ALA A 390 -12.90 -16.35 -12.29
N PRO A 391 -13.91 -16.45 -11.42
CA PRO A 391 -13.68 -16.42 -9.98
C PRO A 391 -12.98 -17.68 -9.43
N GLU A 392 -12.96 -18.75 -10.20
CA GLU A 392 -12.41 -20.06 -9.84
C GLU A 392 -11.32 -20.48 -10.84
N THR A 393 -10.34 -21.26 -10.38
CA THR A 393 -9.32 -21.81 -11.28
C THR A 393 -9.91 -22.97 -12.11
N PRO A 394 -9.49 -23.15 -13.38
CA PRO A 394 -9.81 -24.35 -14.15
C PRO A 394 -9.13 -25.63 -13.62
N GLY A 395 -8.46 -25.57 -12.46
CA GLY A 395 -7.66 -26.65 -11.89
C GLY A 395 -6.27 -26.67 -12.52
N ARG A 396 -6.00 -27.66 -13.38
CA ARG A 396 -4.75 -27.74 -14.14
C ARG A 396 -4.78 -26.78 -15.33
N GLY A 397 -4.19 -25.59 -15.19
CA GLY A 397 -4.08 -24.61 -16.26
C GLY A 397 -3.70 -23.22 -15.74
N ILE A 398 -3.56 -22.27 -16.67
CA ILE A 398 -3.31 -20.87 -16.34
C ILE A 398 -4.64 -20.20 -16.03
N HIS A 399 -4.73 -19.52 -14.88
CA HIS A 399 -5.90 -18.75 -14.50
C HIS A 399 -5.81 -17.36 -15.16
N GLU A 400 -6.36 -17.25 -16.36
CA GLU A 400 -6.37 -15.97 -17.09
C GLU A 400 -7.07 -14.86 -16.29
N PRO A 401 -6.65 -13.59 -16.43
CA PRO A 401 -5.64 -13.08 -17.36
C PRO A 401 -4.20 -13.29 -16.86
N ALA A 402 -3.31 -13.62 -17.79
CA ALA A 402 -1.90 -13.83 -17.51
C ALA A 402 -0.98 -13.23 -18.58
N LEU A 403 0.24 -12.91 -18.16
CA LEU A 403 1.29 -12.34 -18.99
C LEU A 403 2.41 -13.36 -19.21
N ARG A 404 2.72 -13.63 -20.49
CA ARG A 404 3.83 -14.50 -20.89
C ARG A 404 5.12 -13.70 -20.95
N LEU A 405 6.17 -14.22 -20.31
CA LEU A 405 7.48 -13.58 -20.15
C LEU A 405 8.58 -14.46 -20.77
N PRO A 406 8.63 -14.57 -22.12
CA PRO A 406 9.67 -15.36 -22.77
C PRO A 406 11.04 -14.70 -22.62
N THR A 407 12.08 -15.52 -22.43
CA THR A 407 13.46 -15.02 -22.52
C THR A 407 13.78 -14.55 -23.95
N SER A 408 14.90 -13.83 -24.12
CA SER A 408 15.39 -13.46 -25.46
C SER A 408 15.63 -14.69 -26.35
N GLU A 409 16.16 -15.77 -25.76
CA GLU A 409 16.37 -17.06 -26.44
C GLU A 409 15.04 -17.71 -26.83
N GLN A 410 14.07 -17.79 -25.90
CA GLN A 410 12.74 -18.35 -26.19
C GLN A 410 12.02 -17.53 -27.27
N THR A 411 12.11 -16.21 -27.20
CA THR A 411 11.54 -15.30 -28.20
C THR A 411 12.13 -15.55 -29.59
N ALA A 412 13.46 -15.67 -29.68
CA ALA A 412 14.14 -15.98 -30.93
C ALA A 412 13.73 -17.36 -31.48
N ALA A 413 13.69 -18.38 -30.63
CA ALA A 413 13.29 -19.74 -31.00
C ALA A 413 11.83 -19.80 -31.49
N ILE A 414 10.90 -19.15 -30.78
CA ILE A 414 9.48 -19.06 -31.17
C ILE A 414 9.36 -18.40 -32.55
N LYS A 415 10.07 -17.30 -32.78
CA LYS A 415 10.08 -16.60 -34.07
C LYS A 415 10.67 -17.46 -35.20
N GLU A 416 11.72 -18.22 -34.92
CA GLU A 416 12.30 -19.17 -35.87
C GLU A 416 11.31 -20.28 -36.23
N PHE A 417 10.65 -20.87 -35.23
CA PHE A 417 9.60 -21.87 -35.47
C PHE A 417 8.44 -21.29 -36.27
N ASP A 418 7.99 -20.07 -35.97
CA ASP A 418 6.92 -19.42 -36.73
C ASP A 418 7.31 -19.20 -38.19
N SER A 419 8.56 -18.80 -38.45
CA SER A 419 9.09 -18.69 -39.81
C SER A 419 9.10 -20.04 -40.53
N LYS A 420 9.65 -21.09 -39.90
CA LYS A 420 9.70 -22.45 -40.47
C LYS A 420 8.30 -23.02 -40.72
N LEU A 421 7.36 -22.81 -39.79
CA LEU A 421 5.97 -23.25 -39.93
C LEU A 421 5.25 -22.51 -41.05
N ALA A 422 5.48 -21.20 -41.21
CA ALA A 422 4.90 -20.42 -42.31
C ALA A 422 5.42 -20.90 -43.67
N GLN A 423 6.74 -21.11 -43.80
CA GLN A 423 7.35 -21.67 -45.00
C GLN A 423 6.78 -23.05 -45.33
N LEU A 424 6.68 -23.93 -44.33
CA LEU A 424 6.19 -25.28 -44.53
C LEU A 424 4.70 -25.33 -44.89
N ARG A 425 3.87 -24.46 -44.29
CA ARG A 425 2.46 -24.30 -44.70
C ARG A 425 2.35 -23.82 -46.15
N SER A 426 3.24 -22.94 -46.60
CA SER A 426 3.30 -22.51 -47.99
C SER A 426 3.69 -23.65 -48.93
N LEU A 427 4.69 -24.46 -48.59
CA LEU A 427 5.09 -25.65 -49.35
C LEU A 427 3.97 -26.68 -49.44
N ILE A 428 3.28 -26.96 -48.32
CA ILE A 428 2.10 -27.84 -48.30
C ILE A 428 1.01 -27.32 -49.23
N LYS A 429 0.74 -26.01 -49.21
CA LYS A 429 -0.26 -25.40 -50.09
C LYS A 429 0.13 -25.52 -51.56
N ALA A 430 1.38 -25.24 -51.90
CA ALA A 430 1.91 -25.34 -53.27
C ALA A 430 1.87 -26.80 -53.77
N GLU A 431 2.27 -27.75 -52.95
CA GLU A 431 2.25 -29.18 -53.29
C GLU A 431 0.82 -29.69 -53.47
N LYS A 432 -0.13 -29.27 -52.62
CA LYS A 432 -1.56 -29.59 -52.81
C LYS A 432 -2.09 -29.01 -54.13
N ALA A 433 -1.68 -27.80 -54.51
CA ALA A 433 -2.08 -27.19 -55.78
C ALA A 433 -1.46 -27.92 -57.00
N ARG A 434 -0.18 -28.31 -56.91
CA ARG A 434 0.50 -29.11 -57.95
C ARG A 434 -0.20 -30.45 -58.19
N LEU A 435 -0.50 -31.17 -57.12
CA LEU A 435 -1.21 -32.46 -57.21
C LEU A 435 -2.62 -32.31 -57.79
N ALA A 436 -3.34 -31.24 -57.46
CA ALA A 436 -4.64 -30.94 -58.05
C ALA A 436 -4.55 -30.63 -59.55
N ALA A 437 -3.51 -29.90 -59.99
CA ALA A 437 -3.28 -29.59 -61.39
C ALA A 437 -2.90 -30.85 -62.21
N GLU A 438 -2.04 -31.72 -61.66
CA GLU A 438 -1.68 -33.00 -62.30
C GLU A 438 -2.86 -33.95 -62.45
N GLN A 439 -3.78 -33.96 -61.48
CA GLN A 439 -5.04 -34.72 -61.57
C GLN A 439 -5.98 -34.16 -62.63
N SER A 440 -5.98 -32.83 -62.86
CA SER A 440 -6.78 -32.22 -63.93
C SER A 440 -6.21 -32.47 -65.33
N ASP A 441 -4.88 -32.45 -65.51
CA ASP A 441 -4.23 -32.74 -66.80
C ASP A 441 -4.39 -34.21 -67.21
N ASN A 442 -4.33 -35.15 -66.26
CA ASN A 442 -4.59 -36.57 -66.54
C ASN A 442 -6.06 -36.87 -66.92
N GLN A 443 -7.01 -35.98 -66.58
CA GLN A 443 -8.41 -36.12 -67.00
C GLN A 443 -8.66 -35.62 -68.44
N VAL A 444 -7.82 -34.73 -68.96
CA VAL A 444 -7.95 -34.18 -70.32
C VAL A 444 -7.36 -35.13 -71.39
N VAL A 445 -6.41 -35.99 -71.04
CA VAL A 445 -5.80 -36.95 -71.98
C VAL A 445 -6.69 -38.18 -72.27
N VAL A 446 -7.69 -38.47 -71.43
CA VAL A 446 -8.56 -39.66 -71.60
C VAL A 446 -9.79 -39.40 -72.47
N THR A 447 -10.03 -38.17 -72.94
CA THR A 447 -11.18 -37.81 -73.79
C THR A 447 -10.83 -37.46 -75.24
N ALA A 448 -9.82 -38.12 -75.81
CA ALA A 448 -9.54 -38.08 -77.25
C ALA A 448 -8.95 -39.42 -77.76
N GLY A 449 -9.80 -40.40 -78.03
CA GLY A 449 -9.41 -41.69 -78.61
C GLY A 449 -10.62 -42.60 -78.86
N GLU A 450 -10.71 -43.14 -80.07
CA GLU A 450 -11.91 -43.68 -80.72
C GLU A 450 -12.40 -45.06 -80.23
N LYS A 451 -13.67 -45.31 -80.57
CA LYS A 451 -14.44 -46.56 -80.64
C LYS A 451 -13.60 -47.86 -80.78
N GLY A 452 -13.91 -48.84 -79.93
CA GLY A 452 -13.60 -50.25 -80.14
C GLY A 452 -14.16 -51.13 -79.02
N GLU A 453 -15.07 -52.04 -79.36
CA GLU A 453 -15.58 -53.11 -78.49
C GLU A 453 -14.44 -54.06 -78.09
N THR A 454 -14.31 -54.39 -76.80
CA THR A 454 -14.29 -55.77 -76.28
C THR A 454 -14.24 -55.74 -74.75
N GLU A 455 -14.97 -56.67 -74.14
CA GLU A 455 -14.97 -56.98 -72.72
C GLU A 455 -13.57 -57.38 -72.24
N ASP A 456 -13.05 -56.69 -71.22
CA ASP A 456 -12.39 -57.38 -70.12
C ASP A 456 -12.45 -56.51 -68.85
N LYS A 457 -12.84 -57.15 -67.75
CA LYS A 457 -12.99 -56.54 -66.43
C LYS A 457 -11.61 -56.37 -65.82
N GLU A 458 -11.00 -55.20 -66.01
CA GLU A 458 -9.94 -54.72 -65.12
C GLU A 458 -10.46 -53.65 -64.14
N ASN A 459 -10.07 -53.88 -62.89
CA ASN A 459 -10.49 -53.24 -61.67
C ASN A 459 -10.25 -51.70 -61.69
N PRO A 460 -11.25 -50.83 -61.45
CA PRO A 460 -11.07 -49.38 -61.43
C PRO A 460 -10.56 -48.90 -60.06
N GLU A 461 -9.47 -49.48 -59.56
CA GLU A 461 -9.01 -49.27 -58.18
C GLU A 461 -7.58 -48.73 -58.04
N SER A 462 -6.94 -48.26 -59.12
CA SER A 462 -5.54 -47.78 -59.04
C SER A 462 -5.31 -46.28 -59.22
N ALA A 463 -6.34 -45.45 -59.45
CA ALA A 463 -6.13 -44.05 -59.84
C ALA A 463 -6.26 -42.99 -58.71
N ALA A 464 -6.49 -43.36 -57.45
CA ALA A 464 -6.90 -42.38 -56.41
C ALA A 464 -6.02 -42.26 -55.14
N ASN A 465 -4.87 -42.94 -55.03
CA ASN A 465 -4.21 -43.03 -53.71
C ASN A 465 -2.69 -42.82 -53.64
N VAL A 466 -2.11 -42.03 -54.53
CA VAL A 466 -0.76 -41.49 -54.30
C VAL A 466 -0.89 -40.14 -53.58
N LYS A 467 -1.15 -40.17 -52.27
CA LYS A 467 -0.75 -39.05 -51.41
C LYS A 467 0.76 -38.92 -51.57
N SER A 468 1.20 -37.92 -52.34
CA SER A 468 2.60 -37.55 -52.56
C SER A 468 3.43 -37.80 -51.30
N GLU A 469 4.49 -38.58 -51.42
CA GLU A 469 5.42 -38.86 -50.33
C GLU A 469 6.00 -37.55 -49.76
N VAL A 470 6.22 -36.57 -50.64
CA VAL A 470 6.63 -35.19 -50.31
C VAL A 470 5.57 -34.48 -49.46
N LEU A 471 4.29 -34.60 -49.81
CA LEU A 471 3.20 -34.00 -49.01
C LEU A 471 3.13 -34.62 -47.61
N LYS A 472 3.28 -35.95 -47.51
CA LYS A 472 3.32 -36.65 -46.21
C LYS A 472 4.52 -36.20 -45.38
N GLU A 473 5.68 -36.04 -46.00
CA GLU A 473 6.89 -35.54 -45.33
C GLU A 473 6.69 -34.12 -44.79
N TYR A 474 6.13 -33.22 -45.60
CA TYR A 474 5.84 -31.86 -45.16
C TYR A 474 4.82 -31.80 -44.01
N GLU A 475 3.74 -32.60 -44.08
CA GLU A 475 2.75 -32.67 -43.01
C GLU A 475 3.35 -33.28 -41.72
N ALA A 476 4.23 -34.28 -41.83
CA ALA A 476 4.95 -34.85 -40.69
C ALA A 476 5.92 -33.83 -40.06
N LYS A 477 6.66 -33.10 -40.88
CA LYS A 477 7.57 -32.04 -40.42
C LYS A 477 6.80 -30.87 -39.78
N LEU A 478 5.61 -30.55 -40.29
CA LEU A 478 4.73 -29.51 -39.72
C LEU A 478 4.29 -29.93 -38.31
N LYS A 479 3.85 -31.18 -38.15
CA LYS A 479 3.46 -31.73 -36.85
C LYS A 479 4.63 -31.71 -35.87
N SER A 480 5.83 -32.14 -36.31
CA SER A 480 7.04 -32.14 -35.48
C SER A 480 7.44 -30.74 -35.03
N LEU A 481 7.55 -29.78 -35.96
CA LEU A 481 7.91 -28.39 -35.63
C LEU A 481 6.86 -27.71 -34.75
N THR A 482 5.57 -28.01 -34.96
CA THR A 482 4.49 -27.50 -34.10
C THR A 482 4.63 -28.03 -32.68
N ALA A 483 4.97 -29.31 -32.51
CA ALA A 483 5.21 -29.90 -31.19
C ALA A 483 6.44 -29.32 -30.51
N GLN A 484 7.53 -29.09 -31.25
CA GLN A 484 8.74 -28.44 -30.73
C GLN A 484 8.46 -27.00 -30.29
N LYS A 485 7.77 -26.22 -31.12
CA LYS A 485 7.34 -24.86 -30.76
C LYS A 485 6.52 -24.87 -29.46
N ARG A 486 5.52 -25.77 -29.38
CA ARG A 486 4.67 -25.90 -28.20
C ARG A 486 5.48 -26.26 -26.95
N ASN A 487 6.55 -27.05 -27.06
CA ASN A 487 7.41 -27.36 -25.93
C ASN A 487 8.19 -26.13 -25.45
N VAL A 488 8.67 -25.28 -26.36
CA VAL A 488 9.29 -23.99 -26.00
C VAL A 488 8.25 -23.07 -25.34
N GLU A 489 7.07 -22.92 -25.94
CA GLU A 489 5.98 -22.09 -25.40
C GLU A 489 5.51 -22.55 -24.01
N LYS A 490 5.50 -23.86 -23.74
CA LYS A 490 5.20 -24.41 -22.40
C LYS A 490 6.25 -24.06 -21.34
N GLY A 491 7.50 -23.82 -21.76
CA GLY A 491 8.58 -23.41 -20.87
C GLY A 491 8.64 -21.89 -20.65
N VAL A 492 7.75 -21.11 -21.28
CA VAL A 492 7.68 -19.67 -21.08
C VAL A 492 7.02 -19.38 -19.72
N LEU A 493 7.74 -18.65 -18.88
CA LEU A 493 7.22 -18.17 -17.60
C LEU A 493 5.95 -17.35 -17.84
N THR A 494 4.87 -17.66 -17.12
CA THR A 494 3.58 -16.98 -17.30
C THR A 494 3.04 -16.59 -15.94
N THR A 495 2.90 -15.29 -15.68
CA THR A 495 2.45 -14.76 -14.38
C THR A 495 1.02 -14.26 -14.46
N LEU A 496 0.28 -14.40 -13.38
CA LEU A 496 -1.02 -13.76 -13.23
C LEU A 496 -0.86 -12.24 -13.23
N ILE A 497 -1.75 -11.54 -13.94
CA ILE A 497 -1.82 -10.08 -13.96
C ILE A 497 -3.27 -9.65 -13.72
N MET A 498 -3.50 -8.35 -13.53
CA MET A 498 -4.84 -7.80 -13.64
C MET A 498 -5.20 -7.44 -15.06
N LYS A 499 -6.50 -7.52 -15.31
CA LYS A 499 -7.16 -6.89 -16.43
C LYS A 499 -8.60 -6.59 -16.00
N GLU A 500 -8.97 -5.33 -16.01
CA GLU A 500 -10.37 -4.94 -15.83
C GLU A 500 -11.21 -5.25 -17.07
N ARG A 501 -12.50 -5.49 -16.84
CA ARG A 501 -13.49 -5.60 -17.92
C ARG A 501 -13.63 -4.25 -18.63
N PRO A 502 -13.78 -4.26 -19.96
CA PRO A 502 -13.95 -3.05 -20.75
C PRO A 502 -15.24 -2.29 -20.43
#